data_AF-A0A6A5YE16-F1
#
_entry.id   AF-A0A6A5YE16-F1
#
_cell.length_a   1.000
_cell.length_b   1.000
_cell.length_c   1.000
_cell.angle_alpha   90.00
_cell.angle_beta   90.00
_cell.angle_gamma   90.00
#
_symmetry.space_group_name_H-M   'P 1'
#
loop_
_entity.id
_entity.type
_entity.pdbx_description
1 polymer ?
#
loop_
_entity_poly.entity_id
_entity_poly.type
_entity_poly.pdbx_seq_one_letter_code
_entity_poly.pdbx_strand_id
1 'polypeptide(L)'
;MIDRLPVPLRSELDHIPVFRDVERTPSGQFLSQDRAWNYNNMLYALQKLGDITGFQQRVRPYFLRYGSGSVFDDNSTVSDSLRNIIMQHRDTRTFLKHYRSRRVTIQQKYNSEQPIRDINEQLSRVFSHKVNATLRQRDDHSPEHKRLIETVLSLPAENEAEEYKRRNKAVAAVMCYCRVEEGVP
;
A
#
# COMPACT_ATOMS: atom_id res chain seq x y z
N MET A 1 -30.31 -13.71 -11.35
CA MET A 1 -30.26 -12.27 -11.02
C MET A 1 -29.63 -12.21 -9.64
N ILE A 2 -28.45 -11.61 -9.46
CA ILE A 2 -27.88 -11.47 -8.12
C ILE A 2 -28.54 -10.22 -7.54
N ASP A 3 -29.39 -10.40 -6.54
CA ASP A 3 -29.96 -9.28 -5.78
C ASP A 3 -28.81 -8.48 -5.19
N ARG A 4 -28.60 -7.28 -5.74
CA ARG A 4 -27.62 -6.34 -5.17
C ARG A 4 -28.24 -5.84 -3.87
N LEU A 5 -27.68 -6.26 -2.73
CA LEU A 5 -27.96 -5.56 -1.47
C LEU A 5 -27.66 -4.08 -1.72
N PRO A 6 -28.64 -3.17 -1.54
CA PRO A 6 -28.37 -1.75 -1.64
C PRO A 6 -27.32 -1.42 -0.58
N VAL A 7 -26.16 -0.93 -1.02
CA VAL A 7 -25.18 -0.38 -0.09
C VAL A 7 -25.88 0.79 0.61
N PRO A 8 -25.92 0.85 1.94
CA PRO A 8 -26.59 1.92 2.67
C PRO A 8 -25.77 3.21 2.61
N LEU A 9 -25.55 3.71 1.40
CA LEU A 9 -24.99 5.02 1.16
C LEU A 9 -26.13 6.03 1.27
N ARG A 10 -25.81 7.21 1.80
CA ARG A 10 -26.76 8.31 1.84
C ARG A 10 -27.04 8.72 0.40
N SER A 11 -28.31 8.70 -0.02
CA SER A 11 -28.71 9.02 -1.40
C SER A 11 -28.31 10.43 -1.83
N GLU A 12 -28.16 11.34 -0.87
CA GLU A 12 -27.62 12.69 -1.11
C GLU A 12 -26.18 12.70 -1.65
N LEU A 13 -25.43 11.61 -1.50
CA LEU A 13 -24.04 11.48 -1.95
C LEU A 13 -23.89 10.69 -3.26
N ASP A 14 -24.98 10.23 -3.88
CA ASP A 14 -24.92 9.37 -5.07
C ASP A 14 -24.18 10.01 -6.27
N HIS A 15 -24.18 11.34 -6.33
CA HIS A 15 -23.50 12.12 -7.36
C HIS A 15 -22.03 12.42 -7.02
N ILE A 16 -21.59 12.13 -5.80
CA ILE A 16 -20.26 12.44 -5.30
C ILE A 16 -19.38 11.18 -5.39
N PRO A 17 -18.31 11.18 -6.20
CA PRO A 17 -17.42 10.04 -6.30
C PRO A 17 -16.73 9.74 -4.97
N VAL A 18 -16.55 8.46 -4.66
CA VAL A 18 -15.81 8.01 -3.45
C VAL A 18 -14.38 8.57 -3.45
N PHE A 19 -13.71 8.54 -4.61
CA PHE A 19 -12.40 9.15 -4.78
C PHE A 19 -12.53 10.38 -5.68
N ARG A 20 -12.29 11.56 -5.09
CA ARG A 20 -12.37 12.85 -5.77
C ARG A 20 -11.00 13.34 -6.18
N ASP A 21 -10.96 14.04 -7.29
CA ASP A 21 -9.73 14.63 -7.83
C ASP A 21 -9.36 15.91 -7.06
N VAL A 22 -8.14 16.41 -7.29
CA VAL A 22 -7.66 17.65 -6.66
C VAL A 22 -7.72 18.80 -7.67
N GLU A 23 -8.29 19.92 -7.27
CA GLU A 23 -8.30 21.18 -8.00
C GLU A 23 -7.14 22.05 -7.58
N ARG A 24 -6.39 22.55 -8.56
CA ARG A 24 -5.30 23.48 -8.35
C ARG A 24 -5.79 24.88 -8.64
N THR A 25 -5.75 25.72 -7.62
CA THR A 25 -6.10 27.13 -7.70
C THR A 25 -4.88 27.96 -7.28
N PRO A 26 -4.83 29.27 -7.62
CA PRO A 26 -3.77 30.15 -7.15
C PRO A 26 -3.62 30.19 -5.61
N SER A 27 -4.70 29.90 -4.88
CA SER A 27 -4.75 29.86 -3.41
C SER A 27 -4.35 28.50 -2.82
N GLY A 28 -4.11 27.48 -3.64
CA GLY A 28 -3.68 26.16 -3.17
C GLY A 28 -4.35 24.98 -3.88
N GLN A 29 -4.20 23.80 -3.28
CA GLN A 29 -4.78 22.55 -3.78
C GLN A 29 -5.96 22.16 -2.89
N PHE A 30 -7.12 21.92 -3.50
CA PHE A 30 -8.36 21.59 -2.79
C PHE A 30 -8.99 20.34 -3.39
N LEU A 31 -9.72 19.58 -2.59
CA LEU A 31 -10.49 18.45 -3.09
C LEU A 31 -11.64 18.97 -3.96
N SER A 32 -11.81 18.39 -5.15
CA SER A 32 -12.93 18.74 -6.02
C SER A 32 -14.25 18.36 -5.34
N GLN A 33 -15.31 19.13 -5.62
CA GLN A 33 -16.63 18.87 -5.05
C GLN A 33 -17.20 17.55 -5.57
N ASP A 34 -17.12 17.33 -6.88
CA ASP A 34 -17.80 16.23 -7.59
C ASP A 34 -16.92 15.57 -8.67
N ARG A 35 -15.73 16.09 -8.98
CA ARG A 35 -14.88 15.49 -10.02
C ARG A 35 -14.25 14.19 -9.53
N ALA A 36 -14.52 13.11 -10.26
CA ALA A 36 -13.94 11.80 -9.99
C ALA A 36 -12.43 11.79 -10.24
N TRP A 37 -11.71 11.04 -9.40
CA TRP A 37 -10.29 10.79 -9.60
C TRP A 37 -10.03 9.96 -10.85
N ASN A 38 -9.24 10.49 -11.79
CA ASN A 38 -9.03 9.82 -13.07
C ASN A 38 -7.97 8.71 -13.00
N TYR A 39 -7.97 7.83 -14.01
CA TYR A 39 -7.07 6.68 -14.07
C TYR A 39 -5.58 7.08 -14.06
N ASN A 40 -5.21 8.19 -14.69
CA ASN A 40 -3.81 8.63 -14.75
C ASN A 40 -3.30 9.07 -13.38
N ASN A 41 -4.13 9.81 -12.62
CA ASN A 41 -3.77 10.24 -11.28
C ASN A 41 -3.70 9.05 -10.32
N MET A 42 -4.62 8.08 -10.42
CA MET A 42 -4.54 6.81 -9.68
C MET A 42 -3.27 6.03 -10.04
N LEU A 43 -2.96 5.89 -11.34
CA LEU A 43 -1.78 5.17 -11.81
C LEU A 43 -0.49 5.84 -11.32
N TYR A 44 -0.43 7.18 -11.36
CA TYR A 44 0.67 7.96 -10.80
C TYR A 44 0.83 7.70 -9.30
N ALA A 45 -0.26 7.77 -8.52
CA ALA A 45 -0.23 7.54 -7.09
C ALA A 45 0.25 6.12 -6.75
N LEU A 46 -0.21 5.09 -7.48
CA LEU A 46 0.23 3.72 -7.31
C LEU A 46 1.71 3.53 -7.66
N GLN A 47 2.20 4.17 -8.72
CA GLN A 47 3.62 4.13 -9.07
C GLN A 47 4.47 4.79 -7.98
N LYS A 48 4.05 5.97 -7.49
CA LYS A 48 4.73 6.65 -6.38
C LYS A 48 4.73 5.83 -5.11
N LEU A 49 3.62 5.17 -4.77
CA LEU A 49 3.57 4.22 -3.67
C LEU A 49 4.61 3.13 -3.86
N GLY A 50 4.66 2.53 -5.06
CA GLY A 50 5.65 1.53 -5.43
C GLY A 50 7.10 1.99 -5.22
N ASP A 51 7.41 3.21 -5.66
CA ASP A 51 8.74 3.80 -5.49
C ASP A 51 9.09 4.03 -4.02
N ILE A 52 8.13 4.53 -3.22
CA ILE A 52 8.31 4.84 -1.79
C ILE A 52 8.50 3.56 -0.98
N THR A 53 7.70 2.53 -1.24
CA THR A 53 7.81 1.23 -0.54
C THR A 53 8.91 0.35 -1.13
N GLY A 54 9.62 0.83 -2.15
CA GLY A 54 10.75 0.15 -2.76
C GLY A 54 10.38 -1.06 -3.63
N PHE A 55 9.15 -1.20 -4.15
CA PHE A 55 8.82 -2.31 -5.06
C PHE A 55 9.65 -2.23 -6.36
N GLN A 56 10.28 -3.34 -6.74
CA GLN A 56 11.12 -3.39 -7.95
C GLN A 56 10.29 -3.27 -9.23
N GLN A 57 9.07 -3.82 -9.19
CA GLN A 57 8.15 -3.79 -10.31
C GLN A 57 7.29 -2.54 -10.21
N ARG A 58 7.14 -1.84 -11.34
CA ARG A 58 6.24 -0.69 -11.44
C ARG A 58 4.82 -1.13 -11.04
N VAL A 59 4.36 -0.67 -9.88
CA VAL A 59 3.03 -1.00 -9.35
C VAL A 59 1.95 -0.47 -10.30
N ARG A 60 0.98 -1.32 -10.61
CA ARG A 60 -0.21 -1.00 -11.41
C ARG A 60 -1.44 -1.62 -10.74
N PRO A 61 -2.67 -1.15 -11.03
CA PRO A 61 -3.88 -1.71 -10.41
C PRO A 61 -3.98 -3.24 -10.50
N TYR A 62 -3.62 -3.82 -11.65
CA TYR A 62 -3.64 -5.26 -11.84
C TYR A 62 -2.64 -6.04 -10.96
N PHE A 63 -1.54 -5.44 -10.52
CA PHE A 63 -0.62 -6.09 -9.57
C PHE A 63 -1.31 -6.42 -8.25
N LEU A 64 -2.08 -5.47 -7.72
CA LEU A 64 -2.85 -5.68 -6.50
C LEU A 64 -3.87 -6.80 -6.70
N ARG A 65 -4.55 -6.82 -7.85
CA ARG A 65 -5.49 -7.89 -8.19
C ARG A 65 -4.81 -9.27 -8.27
N TYR A 66 -3.63 -9.38 -8.87
CA TYR A 66 -2.89 -10.64 -8.94
C TYR A 66 -2.40 -11.10 -7.55
N GLY A 67 -1.91 -10.17 -6.74
CA GLY A 67 -1.50 -10.43 -5.36
C GLY A 67 -2.66 -10.95 -4.51
N SER A 68 -3.79 -10.23 -4.49
CA SER A 68 -4.99 -10.68 -3.77
C SER A 68 -5.51 -12.02 -4.28
N GLY A 69 -5.54 -12.21 -5.61
CA GLY A 69 -5.94 -13.47 -6.22
C GLY A 69 -5.07 -14.65 -5.77
N SER A 70 -3.76 -14.43 -5.67
CA SER A 70 -2.81 -15.42 -5.13
C SER A 70 -3.11 -15.77 -3.67
N VAL A 71 -3.37 -14.76 -2.83
CA VAL A 71 -3.67 -14.98 -1.41
C VAL A 71 -4.98 -15.74 -1.23
N PHE A 72 -6.01 -15.44 -2.04
CA PHE A 72 -7.27 -16.19 -2.00
C PHE A 72 -7.11 -17.64 -2.46
N ASP A 73 -6.21 -17.90 -3.41
CA ASP A 73 -5.92 -19.24 -3.93
C ASP A 73 -5.17 -20.12 -2.92
N ASP A 74 -4.29 -19.51 -2.11
CA ASP A 74 -3.51 -20.22 -1.09
C ASP A 74 -4.26 -20.37 0.24
N ASN A 75 -5.38 -19.67 0.42
CA ASN A 75 -6.14 -19.66 1.65
C ASN A 75 -7.13 -20.84 1.70
N SER A 76 -6.88 -21.80 2.60
CA SER A 76 -7.73 -22.99 2.79
C SER A 76 -9.18 -22.69 3.18
N THR A 77 -9.47 -21.49 3.69
CA THR A 77 -10.85 -21.07 4.04
C THR A 77 -11.61 -20.50 2.84
N VAL A 78 -10.93 -20.16 1.74
CA VAL A 78 -11.55 -19.59 0.55
C VAL A 78 -11.65 -20.67 -0.53
N SER A 79 -12.87 -21.15 -0.78
CA SER A 79 -13.10 -22.13 -1.86
C SER A 79 -12.86 -21.53 -3.25
N ASP A 80 -12.58 -22.37 -4.24
CA ASP A 80 -12.44 -21.95 -5.65
C ASP A 80 -13.64 -21.12 -6.15
N SER A 81 -14.85 -21.55 -5.77
CA SER A 81 -16.10 -20.85 -6.12
C SER A 81 -16.19 -19.48 -5.46
N LEU A 82 -15.83 -19.37 -4.17
CA LEU A 82 -15.82 -18.09 -3.46
C LEU A 82 -14.74 -17.15 -4.02
N ARG A 83 -13.53 -17.65 -4.28
CA ARG A 83 -12.47 -16.91 -4.98
C ARG A 83 -13.00 -16.38 -6.31
N ASN A 84 -13.68 -17.20 -7.10
CA ASN A 84 -14.23 -16.78 -8.38
C ASN A 84 -15.31 -15.71 -8.24
N ILE A 85 -16.17 -15.77 -7.21
CA ILE A 85 -17.14 -14.71 -6.90
C ILE A 85 -16.42 -13.40 -6.55
N ILE A 86 -15.47 -13.42 -5.61
CA ILE A 86 -14.69 -12.25 -5.18
C ILE A 86 -13.94 -11.63 -6.37
N MET A 87 -13.32 -12.48 -7.18
CA MET A 87 -12.54 -12.09 -8.36
C MET A 87 -13.42 -11.86 -9.61
N GLN A 88 -14.75 -11.98 -9.49
CA GLN A 88 -15.70 -11.84 -10.59
C GLN A 88 -15.32 -12.67 -11.83
N HIS A 89 -14.78 -13.87 -11.61
CA HIS A 89 -14.47 -14.81 -12.67
C HIS A 89 -15.66 -15.74 -12.88
N ARG A 90 -16.13 -15.83 -14.13
CA ARG A 90 -17.16 -16.80 -14.50
C ARG A 90 -16.67 -18.25 -14.38
N ASP A 91 -15.36 -18.47 -14.52
CA ASP A 91 -14.76 -19.80 -14.60
C ASP A 91 -13.36 -19.80 -13.98
N THR A 92 -13.04 -20.86 -13.22
CA THR A 92 -11.71 -21.11 -12.65
C THR A 92 -10.61 -21.13 -13.71
N ARG A 93 -10.91 -21.54 -14.95
CA ARG A 93 -9.95 -21.53 -16.07
C ARG A 93 -9.37 -20.14 -16.32
N THR A 94 -10.16 -19.07 -16.14
CA THR A 94 -9.68 -17.69 -16.24
C THR A 94 -8.65 -17.40 -15.16
N PHE A 95 -8.88 -17.86 -13.93
CA PHE A 95 -7.93 -17.72 -12.84
C PHE A 95 -6.63 -18.49 -13.14
N LEU A 96 -6.73 -19.80 -13.47
CA LEU A 96 -5.56 -20.64 -13.74
C LEU A 96 -4.69 -20.08 -14.87
N LYS A 97 -5.31 -19.60 -15.96
CA LYS A 97 -4.61 -19.03 -17.12
C LYS A 97 -3.81 -17.76 -16.78
N HIS A 98 -4.40 -16.86 -16.00
CA HIS A 98 -3.84 -15.53 -15.78
C HIS A 98 -3.02 -15.39 -14.50
N TYR A 99 -3.27 -16.22 -13.48
CA TYR A 99 -2.69 -16.06 -12.15
C TYR A 99 -1.59 -17.10 -11.91
N ARG A 100 -1.80 -18.38 -12.25
CA ARG A 100 -0.84 -19.46 -11.91
C ARG A 100 0.53 -19.30 -12.59
N SER A 101 0.54 -19.06 -13.89
CA SER A 101 1.79 -18.86 -14.67
C SER A 101 2.55 -17.61 -14.20
N ARG A 102 1.82 -16.51 -13.97
CA ARG A 102 2.41 -15.23 -13.52
C ARG A 102 2.96 -15.30 -12.11
N ARG A 103 2.27 -16.00 -11.20
CA ARG A 103 2.73 -16.23 -9.82
C ARG A 103 4.10 -16.89 -9.81
N VAL A 104 4.30 -17.96 -10.58
CA VAL A 104 5.59 -18.68 -10.63
C VAL A 104 6.70 -17.75 -11.13
N THR A 105 6.49 -17.05 -12.25
CA THR A 105 7.52 -16.16 -12.82
C THR A 105 7.84 -14.97 -11.90
N ILE A 106 6.83 -14.33 -11.32
CA ILE A 106 7.01 -13.18 -10.43
C ILE A 106 7.72 -13.60 -9.14
N GLN A 107 7.32 -14.73 -8.54
CA GLN A 107 7.91 -15.22 -7.31
C GLN A 107 9.36 -15.65 -7.51
N GLN A 108 9.67 -16.36 -8.60
CA GLN A 108 11.04 -16.74 -8.92
C GLN A 108 11.95 -15.52 -9.05
N LYS A 109 11.50 -14.52 -9.82
CA LYS A 109 12.24 -13.26 -10.00
C LYS A 109 12.43 -12.51 -8.68
N TYR A 110 11.38 -12.42 -7.87
CA TYR A 110 11.45 -11.80 -6.54
C TYR A 110 12.47 -12.52 -5.64
N ASN A 111 12.41 -13.85 -5.57
CA ASN A 111 13.31 -14.64 -4.74
C ASN A 111 14.78 -14.52 -5.15
N SER A 112 15.07 -14.33 -6.45
CA SER A 112 16.44 -14.17 -6.94
C SER A 112 16.96 -12.73 -6.84
N GLU A 113 16.10 -11.72 -7.06
CA GLU A 113 16.56 -10.33 -7.23
C GLU A 113 16.32 -9.46 -5.99
N GLN A 114 15.22 -9.67 -5.26
CA GLN A 114 14.87 -8.81 -4.12
C GLN A 114 15.90 -8.87 -3.00
N PRO A 115 16.39 -10.04 -2.54
CA PRO A 115 17.34 -10.11 -1.43
C PRO A 115 18.66 -9.36 -1.73
N ILE A 116 19.18 -9.49 -2.96
CA ILE A 116 20.42 -8.81 -3.38
C ILE A 116 20.21 -7.30 -3.37
N ARG A 117 19.05 -6.84 -3.84
CA ARG A 117 18.71 -5.41 -3.84
C ARG A 117 18.55 -4.88 -2.43
N ASP A 118 17.85 -5.59 -1.54
CA ASP A 118 17.66 -5.20 -0.14
C ASP A 118 19.02 -5.07 0.56
N ILE A 119 19.93 -6.01 0.34
CA ILE A 119 21.31 -5.94 0.85
C ILE A 119 22.04 -4.70 0.31
N ASN A 120 21.98 -4.44 -1.00
CA ASN A 120 22.63 -3.27 -1.60
C ASN A 120 22.02 -1.94 -1.10
N GLU A 121 20.71 -1.88 -0.90
CA GLU A 121 20.01 -0.71 -0.33
C GLU A 121 20.39 -0.49 1.14
N GLN A 122 20.54 -1.55 1.92
CA GLN A 122 21.05 -1.49 3.29
C GLN A 122 22.50 -0.99 3.34
N LEU A 123 23.40 -1.58 2.53
CA LEU A 123 24.80 -1.20 2.46
C LEU A 123 25.00 0.25 1.99
N SER A 124 24.16 0.72 1.07
CA SER A 124 24.21 2.11 0.58
C SER A 124 23.64 3.13 1.55
N ARG A 125 22.95 2.72 2.63
CA ARG A 125 22.21 3.58 3.58
C ARG A 125 21.14 4.48 2.92
N VAL A 126 20.83 4.26 1.63
CA VAL A 126 19.94 5.12 0.81
C VAL A 126 18.47 4.97 1.23
N PHE A 127 18.06 3.78 1.66
CA PHE A 127 16.68 3.50 2.08
C PHE A 127 16.23 4.45 3.20
N SER A 128 17.07 4.65 4.21
CA SER A 128 16.78 5.55 5.33
C SER A 128 16.72 7.02 4.90
N HIS A 129 17.55 7.44 3.94
CA HIS A 129 17.55 8.82 3.42
C HIS A 129 16.29 9.14 2.60
N LYS A 130 15.80 8.20 1.77
CA LYS A 130 14.57 8.40 0.97
C LYS A 130 13.31 8.46 1.84
N VAL A 131 13.20 7.58 2.83
CA VAL A 131 12.10 7.58 3.81
C VAL A 131 12.10 8.90 4.59
N ASN A 132 13.24 9.30 5.15
CA ASN A 132 13.35 10.55 5.93
C ASN A 132 13.08 11.79 5.08
N ALA A 133 13.52 11.83 3.81
CA ALA A 133 13.23 12.94 2.90
C ALA A 133 11.73 13.03 2.55
N THR A 134 11.06 11.89 2.38
CA THR A 134 9.63 11.83 2.06
C THR A 134 8.77 12.20 3.27
N LEU A 135 9.16 11.79 4.48
CA LEU A 135 8.48 12.14 5.73
C LEU A 135 8.54 13.63 6.06
N ARG A 136 9.68 14.26 5.75
CA ARG A 136 9.87 15.70 5.94
C ARG A 136 9.03 16.56 5.00
N GLN A 137 8.56 16.02 3.89
CA GLN A 137 7.73 16.74 2.90
C GLN A 137 6.23 16.68 3.18
N ARG A 138 5.81 15.93 4.21
CA ARG A 138 4.40 15.74 4.55
C ARG A 138 4.04 16.48 5.84
N ASP A 139 3.29 17.57 5.67
CA ASP A 139 2.79 18.42 6.77
C ASP A 139 1.54 17.86 7.46
N ASP A 140 0.94 16.80 6.92
CA ASP A 140 -0.31 16.18 7.39
C ASP A 140 -0.14 15.15 8.52
N HIS A 141 1.10 14.71 8.80
CA HIS A 141 1.35 13.72 9.84
C HIS A 141 1.54 14.37 11.22
N SER A 142 0.86 13.83 12.24
CA SER A 142 1.08 14.20 13.64
C SER A 142 2.54 13.92 14.07
N PRO A 143 3.05 14.60 15.11
CA PRO A 143 4.38 14.34 15.64
C PRO A 143 4.62 12.88 16.02
N GLU A 144 3.60 12.20 16.54
CA GLU A 144 3.63 10.78 16.91
C GLU A 144 3.75 9.89 15.67
N HIS A 145 3.00 10.20 14.61
CA HIS A 145 3.05 9.49 13.34
C HIS A 145 4.44 9.62 12.70
N LYS A 146 5.02 10.83 12.69
CA LYS A 146 6.40 11.07 12.20
C LYS A 146 7.42 10.27 13.01
N ARG A 147 7.33 10.33 14.34
CA ARG A 147 8.22 9.61 15.25
C ARG A 147 8.12 8.10 15.09
N LEU A 148 6.93 7.56 14.89
CA LEU A 148 6.72 6.14 14.62
C LEU A 148 7.52 5.70 13.40
N ILE A 149 7.30 6.39 12.27
CA ILE A 149 7.93 5.98 11.02
C ILE A 149 9.46 6.10 11.10
N GLU A 150 9.97 7.22 11.63
CA GLU A 150 11.42 7.44 11.77
C GLU A 150 12.10 6.36 12.64
N THR A 151 11.45 5.95 13.73
CA THR A 151 12.05 4.96 14.65
C THR A 151 11.94 3.54 14.12
N VAL A 152 10.81 3.16 13.52
CA VAL A 152 10.60 1.81 12.96
C VAL A 152 11.48 1.59 11.72
N LEU A 153 11.61 2.59 10.86
CA LEU A 153 12.41 2.52 9.63
C LEU A 153 13.87 2.96 9.82
N SER A 154 14.33 3.04 11.07
CA SER A 154 15.73 3.33 11.40
C SER A 154 16.66 2.18 11.01
N LEU A 155 17.88 2.50 10.57
CA LEU A 155 18.87 1.49 10.17
C LEU A 155 19.32 0.65 11.38
N PRO A 156 19.63 -0.65 11.17
CA PRO A 156 20.22 -1.48 12.21
C PRO A 156 21.48 -0.85 12.80
N ALA A 157 21.68 -0.98 14.10
CA ALA A 157 22.89 -0.50 14.74
C ALA A 157 24.07 -1.47 14.51
N GLU A 158 25.29 -0.94 14.57
CA GLU A 158 26.52 -1.70 14.32
C GLU A 158 26.87 -2.69 15.44
N ASN A 159 26.28 -2.52 16.63
CA ASN A 159 26.49 -3.38 17.79
C ASN A 159 25.17 -3.75 18.47
N GLU A 160 25.19 -4.86 19.21
CA GLU A 160 24.00 -5.43 19.85
C GLU A 160 23.35 -4.49 20.87
N ALA A 161 24.14 -3.77 21.67
CA ALA A 161 23.64 -2.87 22.70
C ALA A 161 22.88 -1.67 22.11
N GLU A 162 23.42 -1.07 21.04
CA GLU A 162 22.77 0.02 20.31
C GLU A 162 21.56 -0.49 19.52
N GLU A 163 21.61 -1.72 19.01
CA GLU A 163 20.46 -2.33 18.33
C GLU A 163 19.31 -2.58 19.30
N TYR A 164 19.61 -3.02 20.53
CA TYR A 164 18.64 -3.17 21.60
C TYR A 164 17.98 -1.82 21.95
N LYS A 165 18.77 -0.75 22.08
CA LYS A 165 18.25 0.62 22.30
C LYS A 165 17.38 1.09 21.15
N ARG A 166 17.80 0.87 19.90
CA ARG A 166 17.04 1.22 18.70
C ARG A 166 15.68 0.53 18.69
N ARG A 167 15.65 -0.78 18.96
CA ARG A 167 14.42 -1.57 19.03
C ARG A 167 13.50 -1.08 20.14
N ASN A 168 14.01 -0.83 21.34
CA ASN A 168 13.21 -0.30 22.45
C ASN A 168 12.61 1.07 22.11
N LYS A 169 13.36 1.93 21.43
CA LYS A 169 12.87 3.22 20.95
C LYS A 169 11.73 3.07 19.93
N ALA A 170 11.85 2.11 19.00
CA ALA A 170 10.80 1.80 18.04
C ALA A 170 9.54 1.25 18.73
N VAL A 171 9.68 0.31 19.67
CA VAL A 171 8.56 -0.23 20.47
C VAL A 171 7.85 0.87 21.24
N ALA A 172 8.60 1.78 21.88
CA ALA A 172 8.02 2.92 22.58
C ALA A 172 7.24 3.85 21.64
N ALA A 173 7.76 4.09 20.42
CA ALA A 173 7.07 4.93 19.44
C ALA A 173 5.77 4.28 18.94
N VAL A 174 5.76 2.96 18.71
CA VAL A 174 4.54 2.20 18.40
C VAL A 174 3.51 2.37 19.50
N MET A 175 3.89 2.16 20.77
CA MET A 175 2.96 2.33 21.90
C MET A 175 2.40 3.74 22.01
N CYS A 176 3.21 4.77 21.77
CA CYS A 176 2.75 6.15 21.77
C CYS A 176 1.74 6.41 20.65
N TYR A 177 2.02 5.93 19.44
CA TYR A 177 1.16 6.13 18.29
C TYR A 177 -0.18 5.40 18.41
N CYS A 178 -0.24 4.22 19.01
CA CYS A 178 -1.50 3.49 19.25
C CYS A 178 -2.52 4.27 20.09
N ARG A 179 -2.13 5.38 20.74
CA ARG A 179 -3.03 6.24 21.52
C ARG A 179 -3.58 7.43 20.71
N VAL A 180 -3.16 7.58 19.46
CA VAL A 180 -3.60 8.64 18.56
C VAL A 180 -4.84 8.18 17.83
N GLU A 181 -5.89 8.99 17.85
CA GLU A 181 -7.08 8.79 17.03
C GLU A 181 -6.84 9.39 15.64
N GLU A 182 -6.99 8.60 14.58
CA GLU A 182 -6.83 9.06 13.20
C GLU A 182 -8.20 9.31 12.54
N GLY A 183 -8.35 10.48 11.91
CA GLY A 183 -9.58 10.91 11.23
C GLY A 183 -10.37 11.98 12.00
N VAL A 184 -11.17 12.77 11.28
CA VAL A 184 -12.20 13.64 11.88
C VAL A 184 -13.49 12.81 11.97
N PRO A 185 -14.33 12.95 13.02
CA PRO A 185 -15.63 12.27 13.08
C PRO A 185 -16.51 12.48 11.85
#